data_AF-A0A527ZUZ6-F1
#
_entry.id   AF-A0A527ZUZ6-F1
#
_cell.length_a   1.000
_cell.length_b   1.000
_cell.length_c   1.000
_cell.angle_alpha   90.00
_cell.angle_beta   90.00
_cell.angle_gamma   90.00
#
_symmetry.space_group_name_H-M   'P 1'
#
loop_
_entity.id
_entity.type
_entity.pdbx_description
1 polymer ?
#
loop_
_entity_poly.entity_id
_entity_poly.type
_entity_poly.pdbx_seq_one_letter_code
_entity_poly.pdbx_strand_id
1 'polypeptide(L)'
;GLRPSPLGILMHPQYGLWHAYRGALLFEDEIALPEPRDVIHFCDACLDKPCLKSCPVDAYSADGFAHETCLAHVRGQNGAPCRTGGCFDRNACPYGTAYRYPPQVQAFHMAAFAGL
;
A
#
# COMPACT_ATOMS: atom_id res chain seq x y z
N GLY A 1 2.30 17.44 -0.62
CA GLY A 1 1.81 16.19 0.02
C GLY A 1 2.59 14.98 -0.49
N LEU A 2 2.33 13.78 0.02
CA LEU A 2 2.98 12.55 -0.47
C LEU A 2 2.52 12.20 -1.89
N ARG A 3 3.41 11.61 -2.69
CA ARG A 3 3.10 11.06 -4.02
C ARG A 3 2.72 9.57 -3.94
N PRO A 4 1.85 9.07 -4.84
CA PRO A 4 1.52 7.65 -4.92
C PRO A 4 2.68 6.82 -5.47
N SER A 5 2.83 5.61 -4.95
CA SER A 5 3.60 4.55 -5.59
C SER A 5 2.83 3.97 -6.79
N PRO A 6 3.47 3.16 -7.66
CA PRO A 6 2.77 2.46 -8.74
C PRO A 6 1.66 1.50 -8.29
N LEU A 7 1.56 1.18 -6.99
CA LEU A 7 0.48 0.39 -6.41
C LEU A 7 -0.74 1.25 -6.00
N GLY A 8 -0.70 2.57 -6.23
CA GLY A 8 -1.72 3.51 -5.77
C GLY A 8 -1.64 3.88 -4.27
N ILE A 9 -0.82 3.17 -3.48
CA ILE A 9 -0.56 3.51 -2.07
C ILE A 9 0.44 4.66 -2.00
N LEU A 10 0.17 5.69 -1.20
CA LEU A 10 1.08 6.81 -0.98
C LEU A 10 2.42 6.34 -0.37
N MET A 11 3.53 6.85 -0.89
CA MET A 11 4.87 6.51 -0.42
C MET A 11 5.32 7.50 0.66
N HIS A 12 5.44 7.05 1.92
CA HIS A 12 6.00 7.85 3.00
C HIS A 12 7.53 7.76 3.02
N PRO A 13 8.26 8.89 3.21
CA PRO A 13 9.74 8.89 3.20
C PRO A 13 10.38 8.11 4.38
N GLN A 14 9.60 7.81 5.41
CA GLN A 14 10.01 7.00 6.57
C GLN A 14 9.37 5.61 6.60
N TYR A 15 8.04 5.54 6.51
CA TYR A 15 7.27 4.30 6.68
C TYR A 15 7.10 3.49 5.38
N GLY A 16 7.60 4.01 4.25
CA GLY A 16 7.37 3.41 2.94
C GLY A 16 5.88 3.31 2.65
N LEU A 17 5.44 2.11 2.29
CA LEU A 17 4.01 1.82 2.04
C LEU A 17 3.23 1.49 3.32
N TRP A 18 3.85 1.47 4.51
CA TRP A 18 3.27 0.92 5.75
C TRP A 18 2.63 1.99 6.65
N HIS A 19 1.74 2.78 6.08
CA HIS A 19 0.96 3.78 6.79
C HIS A 19 -0.47 3.86 6.20
N ALA A 20 -1.36 4.55 6.91
CA ALA A 20 -2.71 4.84 6.46
C ALA A 20 -3.19 6.13 7.12
N TYR A 21 -3.82 7.02 6.34
CA TYR A 21 -4.52 8.16 6.90
C TYR A 21 -5.82 7.71 7.56
N ARG A 22 -6.14 8.33 8.69
CA ARG A 22 -7.34 8.00 9.48
C ARG A 22 -8.47 9.00 9.29
N GLY A 23 -8.17 10.16 8.76
CA GLY A 23 -9.15 11.21 8.50
C GLY A 23 -8.47 12.50 8.09
N ALA A 24 -9.30 13.53 7.95
CA ALA A 24 -8.88 14.91 7.72
C ALA A 24 -9.56 15.80 8.76
N LEU A 25 -8.88 16.87 9.16
CA LEU A 25 -9.45 17.92 9.98
C LEU A 25 -9.71 19.12 9.08
N LEU A 26 -10.95 19.61 9.10
CA LEU A 26 -11.37 20.78 8.35
C LEU A 26 -11.50 21.96 9.31
N PHE A 27 -10.90 23.09 8.93
CA PHE A 27 -10.94 24.33 9.67
C PHE A 27 -11.55 25.42 8.80
N GLU A 28 -12.20 26.39 9.44
CA GLU A 28 -12.73 27.57 8.74
C GLU A 28 -11.60 28.50 8.27
N ASP A 29 -10.56 28.63 9.09
CA ASP A 29 -9.37 29.42 8.79
C ASP A 29 -8.26 28.58 8.17
N GLU A 30 -7.49 29.19 7.26
CA GLU A 30 -6.28 28.58 6.69
C GLU A 30 -5.19 28.44 7.76
N ILE A 31 -4.67 27.22 7.91
CA ILE A 31 -3.54 26.95 8.80
C ILE A 31 -2.25 26.96 7.98
N ALA A 32 -1.36 27.90 8.26
CA ALA A 32 -0.03 27.93 7.66
C ALA A 32 0.76 26.69 8.09
N LEU A 33 1.07 25.82 7.12
CA LEU A 33 1.92 24.65 7.32
C LEU A 33 3.34 24.95 6.83
N PRO A 34 4.38 24.42 7.52
CA PRO A 34 5.74 24.54 7.02
C PRO A 34 5.89 23.81 5.68
N GLU A 35 6.67 24.41 4.78
CA GLU A 35 7.01 23.77 3.50
C GLU A 35 7.69 22.41 3.73
N PRO A 36 7.20 21.33 3.10
CA PRO A 36 7.84 20.03 3.20
C PRO A 36 9.24 20.08 2.58
N ARG A 37 10.28 19.89 3.40
CA ARG A 37 11.67 19.83 2.90
C ARG A 37 12.04 18.41 2.47
N ASP A 38 12.70 18.31 1.32
CA ASP A 38 13.46 17.15 0.83
C ASP A 38 12.72 15.80 0.93
N VAL A 39 11.48 15.75 0.45
CA VAL A 39 10.67 14.53 0.48
C VAL A 39 11.18 13.52 -0.57
N ILE A 40 12.01 12.58 -0.11
CA ILE A 40 12.46 11.44 -0.93
C ILE A 40 11.26 10.56 -1.29
N HIS A 41 11.19 10.16 -2.55
CA HIS A 41 10.22 9.17 -3.02
C HIS A 41 10.94 7.89 -3.44
N PHE A 42 10.85 6.85 -2.61
CA PHE A 42 11.65 5.63 -2.79
C PHE A 42 11.46 4.91 -4.12
N CYS A 43 10.33 5.08 -4.81
CA CYS A 43 10.14 4.48 -6.13
C CYS A 43 11.12 5.03 -7.18
N ASP A 44 11.62 6.25 -6.99
CA ASP A 44 12.52 6.91 -7.92
C ASP A 44 13.92 6.27 -7.87
N ALA A 45 14.31 5.71 -6.71
CA ALA A 45 15.53 4.94 -6.52
C ALA A 45 15.36 3.43 -6.72
N CYS A 46 14.12 2.94 -6.79
CA CYS A 46 13.81 1.52 -6.94
C CYS A 46 13.82 1.10 -8.42
N LEU A 47 14.95 0.60 -8.90
CA LEU A 47 15.08 0.14 -10.29
C LEU A 47 14.24 -1.11 -10.56
N ASP A 48 14.37 -2.14 -9.72
CA ASP A 48 13.80 -3.47 -9.97
C ASP A 48 12.28 -3.56 -9.83
N LYS A 49 11.69 -2.67 -9.02
CA LYS A 49 10.24 -2.61 -8.70
C LYS A 49 9.62 -4.00 -8.51
N PRO A 50 10.13 -4.83 -7.55
CA PRO A 50 9.65 -6.20 -7.36
C PRO A 50 8.15 -6.27 -7.02
N CYS A 51 7.60 -5.19 -6.48
CA CYS A 51 6.17 -5.04 -6.23
C CYS A 51 5.28 -5.04 -7.48
N LEU A 52 5.84 -4.90 -8.70
CA LEU A 52 5.07 -4.99 -9.94
C LEU A 52 5.14 -6.39 -10.58
N LYS A 53 5.61 -7.39 -9.83
CA LYS A 53 5.74 -8.77 -10.34
C LYS A 53 5.21 -9.80 -9.34
N SER A 54 4.65 -9.34 -8.23
CA SER A 54 4.35 -10.19 -7.08
C SER A 54 2.86 -10.52 -6.97
N CYS A 55 1.98 -9.71 -7.56
CA CYS A 55 0.55 -9.98 -7.62
C CYS A 55 0.26 -11.16 -8.55
N PRO A 56 -0.45 -12.19 -8.10
CA PRO A 56 -0.84 -13.30 -8.97
C PRO A 56 -1.93 -12.93 -9.98
N VAL A 57 -2.55 -11.75 -9.86
CA VAL A 57 -3.66 -11.28 -10.71
C VAL A 57 -3.47 -9.84 -11.20
N ASP A 58 -2.25 -9.30 -11.10
CA ASP A 58 -1.89 -7.96 -11.59
C ASP A 58 -2.91 -6.88 -11.22
N ALA A 59 -3.28 -6.82 -9.93
CA ALA A 59 -4.34 -5.93 -9.45
C ALA A 59 -3.95 -4.44 -9.39
N TYR A 60 -2.75 -4.08 -9.83
CA TYR A 60 -2.27 -2.70 -9.92
C TYR A 60 -2.24 -2.24 -11.37
N SER A 61 -2.53 -0.96 -11.62
CA SER A 61 -2.31 -0.33 -12.92
C SER A 61 -2.01 1.15 -12.76
N ALA A 62 -1.59 1.79 -13.85
CA ALA A 62 -1.43 3.25 -13.89
C ALA A 62 -2.76 3.99 -13.67
N ASP A 63 -3.88 3.35 -14.03
CA ASP A 63 -5.23 3.92 -13.95
C ASP A 63 -5.91 3.65 -12.59
N GLY A 64 -5.37 2.72 -11.80
CA GLY A 64 -5.85 2.47 -10.44
C GLY A 64 -5.69 1.03 -9.96
N PHE A 65 -6.28 0.75 -8.81
CA PHE A 65 -6.33 -0.57 -8.22
C PHE A 65 -7.53 -1.36 -8.75
N ALA A 66 -7.29 -2.54 -9.34
CA ALA A 66 -8.32 -3.45 -9.84
C ALA A 66 -9.01 -4.18 -8.68
N HIS A 67 -9.82 -3.44 -7.93
CA HIS A 67 -10.48 -3.88 -6.69
C HIS A 67 -11.21 -5.21 -6.85
N GLU A 68 -12.10 -5.31 -7.84
CA GLU A 68 -12.93 -6.51 -8.04
C GLU A 68 -12.10 -7.76 -8.37
N THR A 69 -11.08 -7.62 -9.22
CA THR A 69 -10.17 -8.72 -9.57
C THR A 69 -9.38 -9.20 -8.35
N CYS A 70 -8.85 -8.25 -7.55
CA CYS A 70 -8.15 -8.59 -6.31
C CYS A 70 -9.08 -9.29 -5.32
N LEU A 71 -10.28 -8.75 -5.11
CA LEU A 71 -11.26 -9.28 -4.17
C LEU A 71 -11.71 -10.69 -4.56
N ALA A 72 -11.98 -10.92 -5.85
CA ALA A 72 -12.33 -12.24 -6.37
C ALA A 72 -11.19 -13.27 -6.14
N HIS A 73 -9.94 -12.89 -6.39
CA HIS A 73 -8.79 -13.75 -6.12
C HIS A 73 -8.65 -14.07 -4.62
N VAL A 74 -8.71 -13.03 -3.77
CA VAL A 74 -8.57 -13.16 -2.32
C VAL A 74 -9.66 -14.04 -1.72
N ARG A 75 -10.90 -14.01 -2.24
CA ARG A 75 -11.99 -14.90 -1.81
C ARG A 75 -11.92 -16.31 -2.43
N GLY A 76 -11.21 -16.46 -3.54
CA GLY A 76 -11.09 -17.73 -4.26
C GLY A 76 -10.25 -18.79 -3.54
N GLN A 77 -10.24 -19.98 -4.14
CA GLN A 77 -9.51 -21.16 -3.63
C GLN A 77 -8.02 -20.89 -3.44
N ASN A 78 -7.41 -20.16 -4.38
CA ASN A 78 -5.99 -19.83 -4.36
C ASN A 78 -5.66 -18.55 -3.57
N GLY A 79 -6.65 -17.89 -2.96
CA GLY A 79 -6.46 -16.63 -2.25
C GLY A 79 -5.88 -16.75 -0.84
N ALA A 80 -5.78 -17.98 -0.30
CA ALA A 80 -5.32 -18.21 1.07
C ALA A 80 -3.98 -17.53 1.40
N PRO A 81 -2.95 -17.56 0.53
CA PRO A 81 -1.69 -16.88 0.80
C PRO A 81 -1.83 -15.35 0.92
N CYS A 82 -2.71 -14.71 0.12
CA CYS A 82 -2.99 -13.28 0.28
C CYS A 82 -3.78 -13.00 1.56
N ARG A 83 -4.72 -13.89 1.94
CA ARG A 83 -5.51 -13.74 3.18
C ARG A 83 -4.66 -13.82 4.45
N THR A 84 -3.67 -14.71 4.48
CA THR A 84 -2.85 -14.95 5.68
C THR A 84 -1.52 -14.19 5.67
N GLY A 85 -0.96 -13.93 4.48
CA GLY A 85 0.34 -13.28 4.30
C GLY A 85 0.27 -11.79 3.95
N GLY A 86 -0.91 -11.25 3.67
CA GLY A 86 -1.08 -9.88 3.19
C GLY A 86 -0.91 -9.73 1.67
N CYS A 87 -1.01 -8.50 1.19
CA CYS A 87 -0.79 -8.17 -0.22
C CYS A 87 0.67 -8.45 -0.63
N PHE A 88 0.87 -9.29 -1.65
CA PHE A 88 2.21 -9.64 -2.13
C PHE A 88 2.97 -8.46 -2.72
N ASP A 89 2.33 -7.58 -3.50
CA ASP A 89 2.99 -6.38 -4.03
C ASP A 89 3.52 -5.49 -2.92
N ARG A 90 2.69 -5.22 -1.90
CA ARG A 90 3.09 -4.39 -0.76
C ARG A 90 4.25 -5.02 0.03
N ASN A 91 4.21 -6.35 0.22
CA ASN A 91 5.28 -7.11 0.87
C ASN A 91 6.55 -7.25 0.03
N ALA A 92 6.47 -7.12 -1.29
CA ALA A 92 7.64 -7.15 -2.16
C ALA A 92 8.40 -5.82 -2.17
N CYS A 93 7.77 -4.71 -1.77
CA CYS A 93 8.47 -3.42 -1.66
C CYS A 93 9.63 -3.51 -0.65
N PRO A 94 10.88 -3.18 -1.06
CA PRO A 94 12.05 -3.28 -0.19
C PRO A 94 12.22 -2.09 0.76
N TYR A 95 11.40 -1.04 0.62
CA TYR A 95 11.49 0.17 1.44
C TYR A 95 10.46 0.18 2.56
N GLY A 96 10.84 0.73 3.73
CA GLY A 96 9.99 0.78 4.91
C GLY A 96 9.75 -0.59 5.58
N THR A 97 10.59 -1.59 5.30
CA THR A 97 10.44 -2.97 5.81
C THR A 97 10.48 -3.04 7.34
N ALA A 98 11.21 -2.16 8.01
CA ALA A 98 11.21 -2.03 9.47
C ALA A 98 9.83 -1.65 10.05
N TYR A 99 8.96 -1.04 9.24
CA TYR A 99 7.60 -0.64 9.63
C TYR A 99 6.53 -1.57 9.08
N ARG A 100 6.94 -2.65 8.40
CA ARG A 100 6.03 -3.67 7.88
C ARG A 100 5.14 -4.18 8.99
N TYR A 101 3.84 -4.21 8.75
CA TYR A 101 2.89 -4.72 9.72
C TYR A 101 3.21 -6.19 10.04
N PRO A 102 3.15 -6.60 11.31
CA PRO A 102 3.29 -8.00 11.68
C PRO A 102 2.29 -8.87 10.90
N PRO A 103 2.62 -10.14 10.58
CA PRO A 103 1.78 -11.00 9.76
C PRO A 103 0.31 -11.06 10.22
N GLN A 104 0.06 -11.10 11.53
CA GLN A 104 -1.28 -11.12 12.10
C GLN A 104 -2.10 -9.85 11.80
N VAL A 105 -1.45 -8.68 11.72
CA VAL A 105 -2.11 -7.41 11.39
C VAL A 105 -2.40 -7.35 9.88
N GLN A 106 -1.50 -7.89 9.06
CA GLN A 106 -1.75 -8.01 7.62
C GLN A 106 -2.93 -8.93 7.33
N ALA A 107 -2.98 -10.09 7.99
CA ALA A 107 -4.09 -11.03 7.88
C ALA A 107 -5.42 -10.39 8.33
N PHE A 108 -5.42 -9.66 9.45
CA PHE A 108 -6.58 -8.90 9.91
C PHE A 108 -7.10 -7.92 8.85
N HIS A 109 -6.21 -7.14 8.22
CA HIS A 109 -6.62 -6.21 7.17
C HIS A 109 -7.15 -6.92 5.92
N MET A 110 -6.58 -8.08 5.55
CA MET A 110 -7.04 -8.85 4.40
C MET A 110 -8.39 -9.54 4.66
N ALA A 111 -8.65 -9.99 5.89
CA ALA A 111 -9.96 -10.48 6.30
C ALA A 111 -11.02 -9.36 6.20
N ALA A 112 -10.71 -8.17 6.72
CA ALA A 112 -11.59 -7.01 6.60
C ALA A 112 -11.83 -6.60 5.14
N PHE A 113 -10.78 -6.57 4.31
CA PHE A 113 -10.89 -6.29 2.86
C PHE A 113 -11.77 -7.32 2.16
N ALA A 114 -11.62 -8.60 2.49
CA ALA A 114 -12.38 -9.69 1.89
C ALA A 114 -13.80 -9.85 2.47
N GLY A 115 -14.12 -9.19 3.59
CA GLY A 115 -15.36 -9.40 4.34
C GLY A 115 -15.50 -10.84 4.85
N LEU A 116 -14.41 -11.40 5.41
CA LEU A 116 -14.31 -12.76 5.96
C LEU A 116 -14.12 -12.76 7.49
#